data_AF-A0A034VUG8-F1
#
_entry.id   AF-A0A034VUG8-F1
#
_cell.length_a   1.000
_cell.length_b   1.000
_cell.length_c   1.000
_cell.angle_alpha   90.00
_cell.angle_beta   90.00
_cell.angle_gamma   90.00
#
_symmetry.space_group_name_H-M   'P 1'
#
loop_
_entity.id
_entity.type
_entity.pdbx_description
1 polymer ?
#
loop_
_entity_poly.entity_id
_entity_poly.type
_entity_poly.pdbx_seq_one_letter_code
_entity_poly.pdbx_strand_id
1 'polypeptide(L)'
;MTGVAQMPMPSTVTDVGEAPPVNLVLRMRNQRRELHDIRFEFAVGKDSAEGIAMELVDAGLVDALDTQPMAVHLQQLIEQRAALKTITFQLNSGVQPGEVLDDRSLVGYAQISITD
;
A
#
# COMPACT_ATOMS: atom_id res chain seq x y z
N MET A 1 -34.42 -5.61 -53.57
CA MET A 1 -34.22 -4.50 -52.62
C MET A 1 -34.92 -4.90 -51.33
N THR A 2 -34.18 -5.05 -50.25
CA THR A 2 -34.48 -4.63 -48.86
C THR A 2 -33.48 -5.33 -47.97
N GLY A 3 -32.37 -4.64 -47.70
CA GLY A 3 -31.46 -4.95 -46.62
C GLY A 3 -31.34 -3.69 -45.78
N VAL A 4 -31.73 -3.79 -44.50
CA VAL A 4 -31.30 -2.92 -43.40
C VAL A 4 -31.30 -3.83 -42.18
N ALA A 5 -30.18 -4.50 -41.92
CA ALA A 5 -29.09 -4.00 -41.08
C ALA A 5 -29.55 -3.87 -39.62
N GLN A 6 -29.36 -4.96 -38.89
CA GLN A 6 -29.33 -4.99 -37.43
C GLN A 6 -28.21 -4.05 -36.95
N MET A 7 -28.58 -2.97 -36.26
CA MET A 7 -27.63 -2.14 -35.54
C MET A 7 -27.15 -2.89 -34.29
N PRO A 8 -25.86 -3.18 -34.13
CA PRO A 8 -25.34 -3.55 -32.82
C PRO A 8 -25.32 -2.28 -31.96
N MET A 9 -25.96 -2.35 -30.79
CA MET A 9 -25.78 -1.33 -29.77
C MET A 9 -24.31 -1.37 -29.33
N PRO A 10 -23.59 -0.25 -29.25
CA PRO A 10 -22.34 -0.23 -28.53
C PRO A 10 -22.69 -0.41 -27.06
N SER A 11 -22.32 -1.56 -26.49
CA SER A 11 -22.14 -1.67 -25.05
C SER A 11 -21.05 -0.67 -24.68
N THR A 12 -21.43 0.56 -24.34
CA THR A 12 -20.62 1.37 -23.44
C THR A 12 -20.65 0.64 -22.12
N VAL A 13 -19.75 -0.34 -21.98
CA VAL A 13 -19.25 -0.73 -20.67
C VAL A 13 -18.70 0.56 -20.10
N THR A 14 -19.45 1.11 -19.16
CA THR A 14 -18.98 2.20 -18.32
C THR A 14 -17.79 1.62 -17.58
N ASP A 15 -16.60 1.81 -18.13
CA ASP A 15 -15.36 1.74 -17.38
C ASP A 15 -15.52 2.80 -16.29
N VAL A 16 -16.01 2.35 -15.14
CA VAL A 16 -16.31 3.19 -13.98
C VAL A 16 -14.99 3.62 -13.39
N GLY A 17 -14.34 4.60 -14.05
CA GLY A 17 -13.22 5.40 -13.58
C GLY A 17 -12.36 4.72 -12.53
N GLU A 18 -11.75 3.60 -12.89
CA GLU A 18 -10.77 2.98 -12.00
C GLU A 18 -9.59 3.96 -11.95
N ALA A 19 -9.41 4.63 -10.81
CA ALA A 19 -8.26 5.48 -10.63
C ALA A 19 -7.00 4.62 -10.84
N PRO A 20 -5.98 5.14 -11.55
CA PRO A 20 -4.80 4.35 -11.85
C PRO A 20 -4.22 3.78 -10.55
N PRO A 21 -3.74 2.53 -10.57
CA PRO A 21 -3.15 1.92 -9.40
C PRO A 21 -1.97 2.77 -8.91
N VAL A 22 -1.77 2.76 -7.60
CA VAL A 22 -0.71 3.53 -6.94
C VAL A 22 0.44 2.59 -6.64
N ASN A 23 1.60 2.84 -7.24
CA ASN A 23 2.82 2.10 -6.93
C ASN A 23 3.37 2.56 -5.59
N LEU A 24 3.67 1.62 -4.71
CA LEU A 24 4.13 1.89 -3.36
C LEU A 24 5.38 1.10 -3.03
N VAL A 25 6.21 1.70 -2.18
CA VAL A 25 7.38 1.06 -1.60
C VAL A 25 7.31 1.20 -0.09
N LEU A 26 7.21 0.07 0.60
CA LEU A 26 7.36 -0.06 2.04
C LEU A 26 8.82 -0.36 2.36
N ARG A 27 9.46 0.53 3.11
CA ARG A 27 10.81 0.36 3.64
C ARG A 27 10.75 0.16 5.14
N MET A 28 11.26 -0.97 5.61
CA MET A 28 11.36 -1.28 7.05
C MET A 28 12.47 -2.29 7.32
N ARG A 29 12.85 -2.44 8.60
CA ARG A 29 13.77 -3.49 9.00
C ARG A 29 13.05 -4.83 9.11
N ASN A 30 13.60 -5.86 8.47
CA ASN A 30 13.14 -7.24 8.66
C ASN A 30 13.53 -7.78 10.05
N GLN A 31 13.15 -9.03 10.34
CA GLN A 31 13.52 -9.72 11.59
C GLN A 31 15.04 -9.86 11.78
N ARG A 32 15.84 -9.82 10.71
CA ARG A 32 17.31 -9.87 10.71
C ARG A 32 17.97 -8.49 10.84
N ARG A 33 17.19 -7.42 11.06
CA ARG A 33 17.64 -6.02 11.14
C ARG A 33 18.25 -5.46 9.85
N GLU A 34 17.95 -6.08 8.72
CA GLU A 34 18.31 -5.57 7.39
C GLU A 34 17.19 -4.66 6.89
N LEU A 35 17.55 -3.52 6.29
CA LEU A 35 16.59 -2.67 5.61
C LEU A 35 16.08 -3.39 4.36
N HIS A 36 14.77 -3.60 4.31
CA HIS A 36 14.09 -4.21 3.18
C HIS A 36 13.12 -3.22 2.55
N ASP A 37 13.18 -3.18 1.23
CA ASP A 37 12.24 -2.45 0.38
C ASP A 37 11.29 -3.46 -0.25
N ILE A 38 10.01 -3.35 0.09
CA ILE A 38 8.92 -4.16 -0.43
C ILE A 38 8.13 -3.28 -1.38
N ARG A 39 8.06 -3.66 -2.65
CA ARG A 39 7.28 -2.95 -3.66
C ARG A 39 5.96 -3.66 -3.85
N PHE A 40 4.88 -2.89 -3.85
CA PHE A 40 3.53 -3.39 -4.08
C PHE A 40 2.69 -2.32 -4.77
N GLU A 41 1.57 -2.75 -5.33
CA GLU A 41 0.61 -1.89 -6.00
C GLU A 41 -0.65 -1.78 -5.14
N PHE A 42 -1.29 -0.62 -5.17
CA PHE A 42 -2.60 -0.40 -4.54
C PHE A 42 -3.61 0.05 -5.58
N ALA A 43 -4.54 -0.83 -5.93
CA ALA A 43 -5.65 -0.56 -6.83
C ALA A 43 -6.76 0.20 -6.10
N VAL A 44 -6.86 1.51 -6.35
CA VAL A 44 -7.82 2.39 -5.70
C VAL A 44 -9.25 1.97 -6.04
N GLY A 45 -10.01 1.57 -5.01
CA GLY A 45 -11.41 1.13 -5.16
C GLY A 45 -11.57 -0.39 -5.29
N LYS A 46 -10.47 -1.15 -5.37
CA LYS A 46 -10.45 -2.62 -5.27
C LYS A 46 -9.76 -3.08 -3.99
N ASP A 47 -8.57 -2.53 -3.72
CA ASP A 47 -7.78 -2.88 -2.56
C ASP A 47 -8.18 -2.05 -1.34
N SER A 48 -8.05 -2.66 -0.16
CA SER A 48 -8.17 -1.98 1.13
C SER A 48 -6.82 -1.96 1.84
N ALA A 49 -6.54 -0.90 2.60
CA ALA A 49 -5.29 -0.78 3.31
C ALA A 49 -5.14 -1.90 4.37
N GLU A 50 -6.23 -2.33 4.99
CA GLU A 50 -6.28 -3.48 5.89
C GLU A 50 -5.98 -4.79 5.16
N GLY A 51 -6.50 -4.97 3.94
CA GLY A 51 -6.27 -6.16 3.12
C GLY A 51 -4.79 -6.31 2.78
N ILE A 52 -4.19 -5.26 2.23
CA ILE A 52 -2.76 -5.22 1.91
C ILE A 52 -1.90 -5.44 3.16
N ALA A 53 -2.24 -4.79 4.28
CA ALA A 53 -1.51 -4.97 5.54
C ALA A 53 -1.58 -6.44 6.02
N MET A 54 -2.74 -7.09 5.89
CA MET A 54 -2.89 -8.50 6.28
C MET A 54 -2.09 -9.43 5.34
N GLU A 55 -2.09 -9.17 4.04
CA GLU A 55 -1.28 -9.94 3.09
C GLU A 55 0.22 -9.83 3.38
N LEU A 56 0.70 -8.66 3.81
CA LEU A 56 2.11 -8.46 4.19
C LEU A 56 2.49 -9.24 5.45
N VAL A 57 1.55 -9.40 6.40
CA VAL A 57 1.73 -10.26 7.58
C VAL A 57 1.68 -11.73 7.20
N ASP A 58 0.75 -12.14 6.35
CA ASP A 58 0.63 -13.53 5.88
C ASP A 58 1.87 -13.96 5.05
N ALA A 59 2.48 -13.02 4.33
CA ALA A 59 3.75 -13.20 3.64
C ALA A 59 4.97 -13.22 4.59
N GLY A 60 4.79 -12.95 5.88
CA GLY A 60 5.86 -12.91 6.88
C GLY A 60 6.81 -11.71 6.72
N LEU A 61 6.39 -10.66 6.03
CA LEU A 61 7.17 -9.45 5.80
C LEU A 61 7.02 -8.43 6.94
N VAL A 62 5.88 -8.48 7.62
CA VAL A 62 5.45 -7.52 8.64
C VAL A 62 4.98 -8.30 9.87
N ASP A 63 5.17 -7.74 11.06
CA ASP A 63 4.66 -8.35 12.29
C ASP A 63 3.14 -8.14 12.42
N ALA A 64 2.42 -9.12 12.97
CA ALA A 64 0.97 -9.03 13.17
C ALA A 64 0.55 -7.87 14.09
N LEU A 65 1.45 -7.40 14.96
CA LEU A 65 1.21 -6.22 15.80
C LEU A 65 1.20 -4.91 14.98
N ASP A 66 1.83 -4.92 13.81
CA ASP A 66 2.03 -3.75 12.96
C ASP A 66 0.96 -3.58 11.88
N THR A 67 0.02 -4.52 11.75
CA THR A 67 -1.07 -4.46 10.77
C THR A 67 -1.90 -3.19 10.91
N GLN A 68 -2.26 -2.83 12.15
CA GLN A 68 -3.10 -1.66 12.40
C GLN A 68 -2.42 -0.33 12.05
N PRO A 69 -1.20 -0.01 12.55
CA PRO A 69 -0.53 1.22 12.15
C PRO A 69 -0.24 1.23 10.65
N MET A 70 0.10 0.09 10.03
CA MET A 70 0.33 0.01 8.60
C MET A 70 -0.91 0.37 7.78
N ALA A 71 -2.06 -0.25 8.08
CA ALA A 71 -3.32 0.03 7.37
C ALA A 71 -3.71 1.52 7.48
N VAL A 72 -3.65 2.09 8.69
CA VAL A 72 -4.00 3.50 8.93
C VAL A 72 -3.11 4.44 8.12
N HIS A 73 -1.78 4.25 8.15
CA HIS A 73 -0.86 5.15 7.46
C HIS A 73 -0.85 4.94 5.94
N LEU A 74 -1.07 3.71 5.46
CA LEU A 74 -1.27 3.41 4.05
C LEU A 74 -2.52 4.11 3.52
N GLN A 75 -3.66 3.96 4.22
CA GLN A 75 -4.91 4.64 3.86
C GLN A 75 -4.72 6.16 3.83
N GLN A 76 -4.10 6.72 4.87
CA GLN A 76 -3.79 8.15 4.92
C GLN A 76 -2.93 8.61 3.74
N LEU A 77 -1.91 7.83 3.36
CA LEU A 77 -1.05 8.13 2.22
C LEU A 77 -1.82 8.09 0.89
N ILE A 78 -2.72 7.13 0.72
CA ILE A 78 -3.56 7.02 -0.48
C ILE A 78 -4.57 8.16 -0.55
N GLU A 79 -5.21 8.53 0.54
CA GLU A 79 -6.16 9.66 0.62
C GLU A 79 -5.46 10.99 0.34
N GLN A 80 -4.26 11.17 0.89
CA GLN A 80 -3.49 12.40 0.76
C GLN A 80 -2.47 12.35 -0.39
N ARG A 81 -2.55 11.38 -1.31
CA ARG A 81 -1.55 11.14 -2.38
C ARG A 81 -1.26 12.33 -3.30
N ALA A 82 -2.11 13.35 -3.29
CA ALA A 82 -1.92 14.62 -4.01
C ALA A 82 -0.92 15.57 -3.30
N ALA A 83 -0.82 15.50 -1.98
CA ALA A 83 0.02 16.36 -1.15
C ALA A 83 1.15 15.59 -0.43
N LEU A 84 0.90 14.33 -0.07
CA LEU A 84 1.80 13.46 0.67
C LEU A 84 2.25 12.30 -0.22
N LYS A 85 3.56 12.18 -0.44
CA LYS A 85 4.16 11.07 -1.20
C LYS A 85 4.87 10.06 -0.32
N THR A 86 5.16 10.42 0.93
CA THR A 86 5.87 9.54 1.86
C THR A 86 5.32 9.73 3.25
N ILE A 87 5.14 8.63 3.98
CA ILE A 87 4.73 8.63 5.38
C ILE A 87 5.67 7.70 6.16
N THR A 88 6.17 8.18 7.30
CA THR A 88 6.97 7.38 8.24
C THR A 88 6.16 7.21 9.52
N PHE A 89 6.08 6.00 10.04
CA PHE A 89 5.31 5.68 11.23
C PHE A 89 6.02 4.65 12.10
N GLN A 90 5.70 4.68 13.39
CA GLN A 90 6.28 3.77 14.36
C GLN A 90 5.59 2.40 14.30
N LEU A 91 6.36 1.34 14.47
CA LEU A 91 5.88 -0.03 14.55
C LEU A 91 5.52 -0.38 16.01
N ASN A 92 4.41 -1.07 16.20
CA ASN A 92 3.96 -1.61 17.49
C ASN A 92 4.80 -2.82 17.93
N SER A 93 5.40 -3.55 16.99
CA SER A 93 6.40 -4.59 17.28
C SER A 93 7.63 -4.03 18.01
N GLY A 94 7.83 -2.71 17.92
CA GLY A 94 8.84 -1.99 18.68
C GLY A 94 10.26 -2.36 18.27
N VAL A 95 11.15 -2.41 19.25
CA VAL A 95 12.58 -2.66 19.05
C VAL A 95 13.06 -3.73 20.01
N GLN A 96 14.19 -4.37 19.69
CA GLN A 96 14.74 -5.40 20.57
C GLN A 96 15.33 -4.76 21.84
N PRO A 97 15.46 -5.52 22.94
CA PRO A 97 16.11 -5.03 24.15
C PRO A 97 17.51 -4.48 23.84
N GLY A 98 17.71 -3.19 24.10
CA GLY A 98 18.98 -2.49 23.84
C GLY A 98 19.04 -1.66 22.56
N GLU A 99 18.02 -1.73 21.71
CA GLU A 99 17.88 -0.82 20.56
C GLU A 99 17.12 0.45 20.94
N VAL A 100 17.48 1.56 20.29
CA VAL A 100 16.82 2.86 20.44
C VAL A 100 16.00 3.14 19.20
N LEU A 101 14.76 3.57 19.40
CA LEU A 101 13.88 4.02 18.31
C LEU A 101 14.54 5.16 17.53
N ASP A 102 14.63 5.00 16.21
CA ASP A 102 15.22 6.01 15.32
C ASP A 102 14.50 6.00 13.97
N ASP A 103 13.88 7.14 13.65
CA ASP A 103 13.12 7.34 12.42
C ASP A 103 14.05 7.41 11.19
N ARG A 104 15.28 7.91 11.36
CA ARG A 104 16.25 8.05 10.26
C ARG A 104 16.81 6.72 9.79
N SER A 105 17.16 5.84 10.73
CA SER A 105 17.66 4.48 10.42
C SER A 105 16.55 3.41 10.38
N LEU A 106 15.29 3.84 10.50
CA LEU A 106 14.08 3.02 10.54
C LEU A 106 14.15 1.89 11.57
N VAL A 107 14.67 2.21 12.76
CA VAL A 107 14.72 1.30 13.91
C VAL A 107 13.41 1.45 14.69
N GLY A 108 12.53 0.45 14.57
CA GLY A 108 11.16 0.49 15.11
C GLY A 108 10.23 1.42 14.35
N TYR A 109 10.62 1.83 13.13
CA TYR A 109 9.80 2.61 12.21
C TYR A 109 9.72 1.91 10.86
N ALA A 110 8.64 2.19 10.14
CA ALA A 110 8.47 1.87 8.74
C ALA A 110 8.16 3.14 7.95
N GLN A 111 8.49 3.12 6.68
CA GLN A 111 8.20 4.20 5.75
C GLN A 111 7.48 3.64 4.53
N ILE A 112 6.34 4.23 4.16
CA ILE A 112 5.66 3.94 2.90
C ILE A 112 5.83 5.16 2.00
N SER A 113 6.22 4.92 0.75
CA SER A 113 6.38 5.96 -0.27
C SER A 113 5.64 5.59 -1.54
N ILE A 114 5.03 6.58 -2.19
CA ILE A 114 4.43 6.47 -3.50
C ILE A 114 5.53 6.67 -4.54
N THR A 115 5.67 5.71 -5.44
CA THR A 115 6.52 5.81 -6.62
C THR A 115 5.67 6.06 -7.86
N ASP A 116 6.21 6.79 -8.83
CA ASP A 116 5.58 7.02 -10.15
C ASP A 116 5.87 5.82 -11.06
#